data_AF-A0A8J2XS66-F1
#
_entry.id   AF-A0A8J2XS66-F1
#
_cell.length_a   1.000
_cell.length_b   1.000
_cell.length_c   1.000
_cell.angle_alpha   90.00
_cell.angle_beta   90.00
_cell.angle_gamma   90.00
#
_symmetry.space_group_name_H-M   'P 1'
#
loop_
_entity.id
_entity.type
_entity.pdbx_description
1 polymer ?
#
loop_
_entity_poly.entity_id
_entity_poly.type
_entity_poly.pdbx_seq_one_letter_code
_entity_poly.pdbx_strand_id
1 'polypeptide(L)'
;MANRFLTGYKTYNTKDGYGNPSEWKKAFQQRMSVDEAKGILSSGEKTPHEILGVSKDATTKQIKTAYHNLLHIWHPDKNPDRLEEATTMTRKIVAAYTLLTE
;
A
#
# COMPACT_ATOMS: atom_id res chain seq x y z
N MET A 1 -20.14 -6.86 -11.49
CA MET A 1 -20.00 -7.64 -10.24
C MET A 1 -18.90 -6.98 -9.42
N ALA A 2 -19.22 -6.44 -8.24
CA ALA A 2 -18.27 -5.66 -7.44
C ALA A 2 -17.30 -6.59 -6.69
N ASN A 3 -15.99 -6.35 -6.83
CA ASN A 3 -14.93 -7.16 -6.23
C ASN A 3 -14.93 -7.07 -4.70
N ARG A 4 -15.06 -8.23 -4.06
CA ARG A 4 -15.24 -8.44 -2.62
C ARG A 4 -14.00 -8.15 -1.77
N PHE A 5 -12.86 -7.85 -2.39
CA PHE A 5 -11.63 -7.45 -1.68
C PHE A 5 -11.73 -6.05 -1.06
N LEU A 6 -12.55 -5.18 -1.66
CA LEU A 6 -12.66 -3.77 -1.32
C LEU A 6 -14.00 -3.44 -0.61
N THR A 7 -14.68 -4.42 -0.02
CA THR A 7 -15.98 -4.19 0.67
C THR A 7 -15.89 -3.28 1.91
N GLY A 8 -14.67 -2.88 2.31
CA GLY A 8 -14.40 -1.81 3.28
C GLY A 8 -13.45 -0.72 2.79
N TYR A 9 -12.95 -0.82 1.56
CA TYR A 9 -12.03 0.14 0.94
C TYR A 9 -12.75 0.77 -0.27
N LYS A 10 -13.11 2.05 -0.22
CA LYS A 10 -13.75 2.72 -1.36
C LYS A 10 -12.90 2.56 -2.64
N THR A 11 -13.42 1.82 -3.61
CA THR A 11 -12.79 1.57 -4.91
C THR A 11 -12.80 2.82 -5.77
N TYR A 12 -11.87 2.91 -6.72
CA TYR A 12 -11.87 3.99 -7.71
C TYR A 12 -13.02 3.82 -8.71
N ASN A 13 -14.22 4.28 -8.37
CA ASN A 13 -15.36 4.34 -9.29
C ASN A 13 -15.56 5.78 -9.75
N THR A 14 -15.38 6.02 -11.05
CA THR A 14 -15.47 7.33 -11.73
C THR A 14 -16.89 7.86 -11.88
N LYS A 15 -17.94 7.14 -11.45
CA LYS A 15 -19.32 7.64 -11.50
C LYS A 15 -19.68 8.70 -10.45
N ASP A 16 -18.96 8.75 -9.32
CA ASP A 16 -19.23 9.70 -8.21
C ASP A 16 -18.03 10.60 -7.83
N GLY A 17 -16.90 10.49 -8.54
CA GLY A 17 -15.75 11.39 -8.40
C GLY A 17 -14.95 11.28 -7.10
N TYR A 18 -13.63 11.47 -7.18
CA TYR A 18 -12.77 11.58 -6.01
C TYR A 18 -12.81 13.00 -5.45
N GLY A 19 -13.03 13.11 -4.14
CA GLY A 19 -12.42 14.21 -3.39
C GLY A 19 -10.90 14.23 -3.61
N ASN A 20 -10.31 15.41 -3.47
CA ASN A 20 -8.89 15.74 -3.66
C ASN A 20 -7.90 14.61 -3.24
N PRO A 21 -6.81 14.34 -4.00
CA PRO A 21 -5.71 13.44 -3.62
C PRO A 21 -5.20 13.53 -2.16
N SER A 22 -5.32 14.70 -1.52
CA SER A 22 -5.06 14.91 -0.09
C SER A 22 -6.05 14.20 0.84
N GLU A 23 -7.32 14.08 0.48
CA GLU A 23 -8.34 13.33 1.22
C GLU A 23 -8.05 11.83 1.18
N TRP A 24 -7.58 11.33 0.03
CA TRP A 24 -7.09 9.96 -0.12
C TRP A 24 -5.87 9.71 0.77
N LYS A 25 -4.89 10.62 0.74
CA LYS A 25 -3.70 10.57 1.60
C LYS A 25 -4.06 10.57 3.09
N LYS A 26 -5.04 11.38 3.50
CA LYS A 26 -5.52 11.48 4.88
C LYS A 26 -6.25 10.22 5.33
N ALA A 27 -7.16 9.69 4.50
CA ALA A 27 -7.87 8.44 4.78
C ALA A 27 -6.93 7.23 4.82
N PHE A 28 -5.84 7.26 4.05
CA PHE A 28 -4.79 6.24 4.06
C PHE A 28 -3.94 6.30 5.34
N GLN A 29 -3.51 7.50 5.75
CA GLN A 29 -2.75 7.72 7.00
C GLN A 29 -3.55 7.39 8.26
N GLN A 30 -4.88 7.59 8.27
CA GLN A 30 -5.73 7.25 9.41
C GLN A 30 -5.97 5.75 9.60
N ARG A 31 -5.52 4.87 8.69
CA ARG A 31 -6.00 3.47 8.61
C ARG A 31 -4.96 2.37 8.77
N MET A 32 -3.66 2.69 8.78
CA MET A 32 -2.63 1.73 9.25
C MET A 32 -1.85 2.39 10.38
N SER A 33 -2.18 2.01 11.60
CA SER A 33 -1.32 2.34 12.74
C SER A 33 0.03 1.65 12.57
N VAL A 34 1.09 2.29 13.08
CA VAL A 34 2.45 1.74 13.12
C VAL A 34 2.46 0.34 13.75
N ASP A 35 1.58 0.11 14.73
CA ASP A 35 1.42 -1.18 15.39
C ASP A 35 0.90 -2.28 14.44
N GLU A 36 -0.12 -1.98 13.62
CA GLU A 36 -0.60 -2.89 12.58
C GLU A 36 0.45 -3.13 11.49
N ALA A 37 1.16 -2.07 11.09
CA ALA A 37 2.24 -2.18 10.11
C ALA A 37 3.38 -3.07 10.63
N LYS A 38 3.74 -2.94 11.92
CA LYS A 38 4.64 -3.87 12.60
C LYS A 38 4.05 -5.27 12.62
N GLY A 39 2.81 -5.46 13.04
CA GLY A 39 2.17 -6.79 13.09
C GLY A 39 2.19 -7.54 11.74
N ILE A 40 1.97 -6.83 10.63
CA ILE A 40 2.04 -7.40 9.27
C ILE A 40 3.46 -7.83 8.89
N LEU A 41 4.48 -7.12 9.37
CA LEU A 41 5.89 -7.32 9.00
C LEU A 41 6.68 -8.15 10.02
N SER A 42 6.20 -8.25 11.27
CA SER A 42 6.83 -8.97 12.39
C SER A 42 6.98 -10.47 12.15
N SER A 43 6.22 -11.03 11.20
CA SER A 43 6.29 -12.46 10.84
C SER A 43 7.13 -12.73 9.58
N GLY A 44 7.74 -11.70 8.96
CA GLY A 44 8.44 -11.83 7.68
C GLY A 44 9.95 -11.72 7.80
N GLU A 45 10.67 -12.59 7.09
CA GLU A 45 12.14 -12.57 6.94
C GLU A 45 12.68 -11.31 6.24
N LYS A 46 11.81 -10.49 5.63
CA LYS A 46 12.17 -9.35 4.80
C LYS A 46 11.93 -8.03 5.53
N THR A 47 12.95 -7.18 5.53
CA THR A 47 12.89 -5.83 6.09
C THR A 47 11.98 -4.90 5.26
N PRO A 48 11.48 -3.79 5.84
CA PRO A 48 10.68 -2.80 5.10
C PRO A 48 11.38 -2.28 3.84
N HIS A 49 12.70 -2.09 3.92
CA HIS A 49 13.54 -1.68 2.79
C HIS A 49 13.53 -2.71 1.66
N GLU A 50 13.62 -4.00 2.00
CA GLU A 50 13.59 -5.08 1.01
C GLU A 50 12.21 -5.24 0.36
N ILE A 51 11.13 -4.99 1.11
CA ILE A 51 9.77 -5.02 0.57
C ILE A 51 9.56 -3.90 -0.45
N LEU A 52 10.12 -2.72 -0.18
CA LEU A 52 10.11 -1.62 -1.14
C LEU A 52 11.20 -1.75 -2.22
N GLY A 53 12.11 -2.72 -2.11
CA GLY A 53 13.22 -2.90 -3.03
C GLY A 53 14.21 -1.72 -3.03
N VAL A 54 14.38 -1.07 -1.88
CA VAL A 54 15.28 0.08 -1.71
C VAL A 54 16.46 -0.27 -0.80
N SER A 55 17.55 0.50 -0.92
CA SER A 55 18.68 0.37 0.00
C SER A 55 18.29 0.75 1.43
N LYS A 56 19.02 0.24 2.43
CA LYS A 56 18.88 0.65 3.84
C LYS A 56 19.19 2.14 4.03
N ASP A 57 20.04 2.70 3.18
CA ASP A 57 20.41 4.11 3.15
C ASP A 57 19.55 4.94 2.18
N ALA A 58 18.41 4.39 1.72
CA ALA A 58 17.56 5.08 0.78
C ALA A 58 16.98 6.36 1.37
N THR A 59 17.03 7.43 0.58
CA THR A 59 16.42 8.71 0.95
C THR A 59 14.89 8.60 0.96
N THR A 60 14.21 9.45 1.73
CA THR A 60 12.75 9.54 1.74
C THR A 60 12.14 9.71 0.34
N LYS A 61 12.85 10.39 -0.57
CA LYS A 61 12.44 10.55 -1.97
C LYS A 61 12.43 9.19 -2.70
N GLN A 62 13.48 8.39 -2.55
CA GLN A 62 13.57 7.05 -3.14
C GLN A 62 12.51 6.11 -2.56
N ILE A 63 12.28 6.16 -1.24
CA ILE A 63 11.23 5.39 -0.55
C ILE A 63 9.84 5.72 -1.13
N LYS A 64 9.52 7.01 -1.28
CA LYS A 64 8.25 7.46 -1.88
C LYS A 64 8.09 7.02 -3.34
N THR A 65 9.16 7.14 -4.13
CA THR A 65 9.14 6.69 -5.54
C THR A 65 8.91 5.19 -5.64
N ALA A 66 9.63 4.38 -4.86
CA ALA A 66 9.48 2.93 -4.85
C ALA A 66 8.07 2.50 -4.43
N TYR A 67 7.55 3.11 -3.36
CA TYR A 67 6.19 2.89 -2.89
C TYR A 67 5.13 3.14 -3.98
N HIS A 68 5.18 4.28 -4.67
CA HIS A 68 4.21 4.59 -5.73
C HIS A 68 4.32 3.61 -6.92
N ASN A 69 5.54 3.24 -7.31
CA ASN A 69 5.76 2.29 -8.40
C ASN A 69 5.19 0.91 -8.05
N LEU A 70 5.46 0.41 -6.84
CA LEU A 70 5.00 -0.90 -6.39
C LEU A 70 3.49 -0.95 -6.22
N LEU A 71 2.87 0.13 -5.72
CA LEU A 71 1.41 0.23 -5.67
C LEU A 71 0.77 0.14 -7.04
N HIS A 72 1.38 0.79 -8.04
CA HIS A 72 0.88 0.74 -9.41
C HIS A 72 0.95 -0.68 -9.98
N ILE A 73 2.05 -1.39 -9.72
CA ILE A 73 2.28 -2.76 -10.21
C ILE A 73 1.35 -3.76 -9.53
N TRP A 74 1.20 -3.66 -8.20
CA TRP A 74 0.45 -4.62 -7.39
C TRP A 74 -0.99 -4.19 -7.10
N HIS A 75 -1.49 -3.14 -7.75
CA HIS A 75 -2.85 -2.69 -7.54
C HIS A 75 -3.86 -3.80 -7.90
N PRO A 76 -4.83 -4.14 -7.03
CA PRO A 76 -5.78 -5.23 -7.27
C PRO A 76 -6.62 -5.05 -8.54
N ASP A 77 -6.89 -3.80 -8.92
CA ASP A 77 -7.62 -3.47 -10.16
C ASP A 77 -6.85 -3.89 -11.44
N LYS A 78 -5.52 -3.82 -11.38
CA LYS A 78 -4.64 -4.18 -12.51
C LYS A 78 -4.25 -5.65 -12.52
N ASN A 79 -4.61 -6.37 -11.47
CA ASN A 79 -4.25 -7.77 -11.26
C ASN A 79 -5.50 -8.60 -10.90
N PRO A 80 -6.55 -8.61 -11.76
CA PRO A 80 -7.80 -9.30 -11.47
C PRO A 80 -7.63 -10.82 -11.37
N ASP A 81 -6.67 -11.37 -12.12
CA ASP A 81 -6.28 -12.79 -12.14
C ASP A 81 -5.57 -13.26 -10.86
N ARG A 82 -4.85 -12.35 -10.17
CA ARG A 82 -4.09 -12.64 -8.94
C ARG A 82 -4.46 -11.71 -7.80
N LEU A 83 -5.77 -11.55 -7.58
CA LEU A 83 -6.33 -10.58 -6.65
C LEU A 83 -5.80 -10.76 -5.21
N GLU A 84 -5.72 -11.98 -4.71
CA GLU A 84 -5.23 -12.27 -3.34
C GLU A 84 -3.74 -11.95 -3.16
N GLU A 85 -2.93 -12.23 -4.17
CA GLU A 85 -1.50 -11.90 -4.15
C GLU A 85 -1.29 -10.39 -4.22
N ALA A 86 -1.98 -9.72 -5.14
CA ALA A 86 -1.95 -8.26 -5.32
C ALA A 86 -2.39 -7.52 -4.05
N THR A 87 -3.44 -8.01 -3.42
CA THR A 87 -3.92 -7.61 -2.10
C THR A 87 -2.82 -7.71 -1.04
N THR A 88 -2.22 -8.90 -0.93
CA THR A 88 -1.25 -9.21 0.14
C THR A 88 0.00 -8.37 -0.04
N MET A 89 0.48 -8.25 -1.28
CA MET A 89 1.62 -7.43 -1.64
C MET A 89 1.34 -5.95 -1.37
N THR A 90 0.18 -5.44 -1.80
CA THR A 90 -0.23 -4.06 -1.53
C THR A 90 -0.23 -3.75 -0.04
N ARG A 91 -0.79 -4.63 0.81
CA ARG A 91 -0.75 -4.44 2.27
C ARG A 91 0.67 -4.40 2.82
N LYS A 92 1.58 -5.26 2.34
CA LYS A 92 2.99 -5.26 2.75
C LYS A 92 3.72 -3.99 2.31
N ILE A 93 3.50 -3.53 1.08
CA ILE A 93 4.08 -2.29 0.54
C ILE A 93 3.67 -1.09 1.38
N VAL A 94 2.38 -1.00 1.71
CA VAL A 94 1.84 0.06 2.56
C VAL A 94 2.43 0.01 3.97
N ALA A 95 2.45 -1.17 4.60
CA ALA A 95 3.03 -1.34 5.93
C ALA A 95 4.52 -0.93 5.96
N ALA A 96 5.30 -1.35 4.96
CA ALA A 96 6.71 -1.02 4.86
C ALA A 96 6.94 0.49 4.70
N TYR A 97 6.14 1.14 3.86
CA TYR A 97 6.21 2.59 3.67
C TYR A 97 5.86 3.35 4.96
N THR A 98 4.81 2.95 5.68
CA THR A 98 4.44 3.56 6.97
C THR A 98 5.60 3.48 7.96
N LEU A 99 6.24 2.31 8.12
CA LEU A 99 7.37 2.17 9.06
C LEU A 99 8.60 3.00 8.70
N LEU A 100 8.81 3.26 7.41
CA LEU A 100 9.98 4.02 6.93
C LEU A 100 9.74 5.54 6.86
N THR A 101 8.50 5.99 7.05
CA THR A 101 8.13 7.41 6.91
C THR A 101 7.49 8.03 8.14
N GLU A 102 7.35 7.25 9.23
CA GLU A 102 7.14 7.76 10.60
C GLU A 102 8.36 8.49 11.16
#